data_AF-A0A3D1YVN4-F1
#
_entry.id   AF-A0A3D1YVN4-F1
#
_cell.length_a   1.000
_cell.length_b   1.000
_cell.length_c   1.000
_cell.angle_alpha   90.00
_cell.angle_beta   90.00
_cell.angle_gamma   90.00
#
_symmetry.space_group_name_H-M   'P 1'
#
loop_
_entity.id
_entity.type
_entity.pdbx_description
1 polymer ?
#
loop_
_entity_poly.entity_id
_entity_poly.type
_entity_poly.pdbx_seq_one_letter_code
_entity_poly.pdbx_strand_id
1 'polypeptide(L)'
;MQPECEILAVKVNSKGMATIDFSREVLDFEATKKEKVLAYAAIIETLKQFENIKSVKFMVEGRDNGSVAGNDIHEFWGDVSLIGQPWAIERKQAPVTQS
;
A
#
# COMPACT_ATOMS: atom_id res chain seq x y z
N MET A 1 12.63 16.05 -10.32
CA MET A 1 11.85 15.16 -11.21
C MET A 1 11.42 13.99 -10.34
N GLN A 2 10.17 13.54 -10.41
CA GLN A 2 9.75 12.39 -9.61
C GLN A 2 10.45 11.12 -10.13
N PRO A 3 10.80 10.16 -9.25
CA PRO A 3 11.44 8.93 -9.68
C PRO A 3 10.47 8.07 -10.50
N GLU A 4 11.01 7.29 -11.43
CA GLU A 4 10.24 6.28 -12.16
C GLU A 4 10.19 5.00 -11.30
N CYS A 5 9.04 4.79 -10.64
CA CYS A 5 8.78 3.60 -9.84
C CYS A 5 8.06 2.54 -10.67
N GLU A 6 8.45 1.28 -10.49
CA GLU A 6 7.77 0.11 -11.09
C GLU A 6 6.97 -0.68 -10.05
N ILE A 7 5.97 -1.42 -10.53
CA ILE A 7 5.30 -2.47 -9.76
C ILE A 7 5.92 -3.81 -10.15
N LEU A 8 6.73 -4.37 -9.25
CA LEU A 8 7.43 -5.64 -9.45
C LEU A 8 6.47 -6.83 -9.38
N ALA A 9 5.50 -6.77 -8.48
CA ALA A 9 4.48 -7.81 -8.34
C ALA A 9 3.19 -7.31 -7.71
N VAL A 10 2.07 -7.91 -8.12
CA VAL A 10 0.79 -7.86 -7.39
C VAL A 10 0.31 -9.29 -7.18
N LYS A 11 0.20 -9.70 -5.92
CA LYS A 11 -0.22 -11.06 -5.54
C LYS A 11 -1.39 -11.00 -4.58
N VAL A 12 -2.41 -11.81 -4.83
CA VAL A 12 -3.55 -11.98 -3.93
C VAL A 12 -3.55 -13.42 -3.43
N ASN A 13 -3.45 -13.61 -2.11
CA ASN A 13 -3.48 -14.96 -1.54
C ASN A 13 -4.93 -15.44 -1.31
N SER A 14 -5.08 -16.73 -0.96
CA SER A 14 -6.38 -17.36 -0.71
C SER A 14 -7.17 -16.75 0.48
N LYS A 15 -6.50 -15.97 1.34
CA LYS A 15 -7.12 -15.24 2.45
C LYS A 15 -7.56 -13.82 2.06
N GLY A 16 -7.34 -13.42 0.81
CA GLY A 16 -7.69 -12.10 0.29
C GLY A 16 -6.70 -11.00 0.65
N MET A 17 -5.47 -11.32 1.07
CA MET A 17 -4.43 -10.31 1.26
C MET A 17 -3.78 -9.98 -0.09
N ALA A 18 -3.92 -8.73 -0.52
CA ALA A 18 -3.17 -8.17 -1.65
C ALA A 18 -1.78 -7.75 -1.16
N THR A 19 -0.73 -8.21 -1.82
CA THR A 19 0.64 -7.73 -1.65
C THR A 19 1.06 -7.01 -2.92
N ILE A 20 1.48 -5.75 -2.78
CA ILE A 20 2.03 -4.94 -3.86
C ILE A 20 3.51 -4.73 -3.55
N ASP A 21 4.35 -5.15 -4.48
CA ASP A 21 5.79 -5.04 -4.38
C ASP A 21 6.27 -3.96 -5.35
N PHE A 22 6.84 -2.90 -4.79
CA PHE A 22 7.36 -1.74 -5.52
C PHE A 22 8.85 -1.92 -5.79
N SER A 23 9.34 -1.28 -6.86
CA SER A 23 10.77 -1.07 -7.03
C SER A 23 11.29 -0.06 -5.99
N ARG A 24 12.60 -0.11 -5.71
CA ARG A 24 13.24 0.73 -4.68
C ARG A 24 13.06 2.23 -4.88
N GLU A 25 12.87 2.66 -6.13
CA GLU A 25 12.69 4.05 -6.54
C GLU A 25 11.46 4.70 -5.88
N VAL A 26 10.49 3.91 -5.38
CA VAL A 26 9.39 4.43 -4.56
C VAL A 26 9.87 5.16 -3.31
N LEU A 27 11.00 4.75 -2.74
CA LEU A 27 11.56 5.35 -1.52
C LEU A 27 12.11 6.76 -1.75
N ASP A 28 12.39 7.11 -3.01
CA ASP A 28 12.86 8.44 -3.43
C ASP A 28 11.68 9.36 -3.83
N PHE A 29 10.44 8.94 -3.57
CA PHE A 29 9.25 9.75 -3.86
C PHE A 29 9.20 11.00 -2.97
N GLU A 30 9.50 12.14 -3.58
CA GLU A 30 9.51 13.44 -2.92
C GLU A 30 8.15 14.14 -3.05
N ALA A 31 7.38 14.12 -1.96
CA ALA A 31 6.13 14.85 -1.86
C ALA A 31 5.87 15.24 -0.39
N THR A 32 4.94 16.16 -0.18
CA THR A 32 4.47 16.45 1.18
C THR A 32 3.80 15.20 1.77
N LYS A 33 3.85 15.05 3.10
CA LYS A 33 3.17 13.97 3.81
C LYS A 33 1.69 13.82 3.39
N LYS A 34 1.00 14.93 3.16
CA LYS A 34 -0.41 14.93 2.73
C LYS A 34 -0.60 14.35 1.32
N GLU A 35 0.28 14.69 0.38
CA GLU A 35 0.25 14.16 -0.98
C GLU A 35 0.58 12.66 -1.00
N LYS A 36 1.58 12.23 -0.22
CA LYS A 36 1.90 10.80 -0.05
C LYS A 36 0.70 10.02 0.48
N VAL A 37 0.05 10.52 1.55
CA VAL A 37 -1.17 9.91 2.11
C VAL A 37 -2.26 9.80 1.04
N LEU A 38 -2.48 10.85 0.24
CA LEU A 38 -3.49 10.82 -0.83
C LEU A 38 -3.16 9.78 -1.92
N ALA A 39 -1.89 9.70 -2.34
CA ALA A 39 -1.43 8.72 -3.33
C ALA A 39 -1.66 7.28 -2.84
N TYR A 40 -1.26 6.96 -1.61
CA TYR A 40 -1.46 5.63 -1.03
C TYR A 40 -2.93 5.31 -0.77
N ALA A 41 -3.71 6.31 -0.33
CA ALA A 41 -5.15 6.15 -0.20
C ALA A 41 -5.81 5.82 -1.54
N ALA A 42 -5.41 6.46 -2.64
CA ALA A 42 -5.95 6.15 -3.97
C ALA A 42 -5.70 4.68 -4.37
N ILE A 43 -4.51 4.14 -4.07
CA ILE A 43 -4.19 2.73 -4.31
C ILE A 43 -5.10 1.84 -3.46
N ILE A 44 -5.17 2.11 -2.15
CA ILE A 44 -5.99 1.34 -1.22
C ILE A 44 -7.47 1.37 -1.63
N GLU A 45 -8.05 2.54 -1.89
CA GLU A 45 -9.44 2.72 -2.33
C GLU A 45 -9.73 1.99 -3.65
N THR A 46 -8.77 1.95 -4.58
CA THR A 46 -8.90 1.15 -5.81
C THR A 46 -8.98 -0.33 -5.49
N LEU A 47 -8.14 -0.85 -4.59
CA LEU A 47 -8.17 -2.24 -4.17
C LEU A 47 -9.46 -2.60 -3.41
N LYS A 48 -10.07 -1.65 -2.69
CA LYS A 48 -11.33 -1.88 -1.95
C LYS A 48 -12.48 -2.31 -2.85
N GLN A 49 -12.49 -1.87 -4.11
CA GLN A 49 -13.52 -2.18 -5.10
C GLN A 49 -13.58 -3.68 -5.44
N PHE A 50 -12.49 -4.41 -5.21
CA PHE A 50 -12.45 -5.86 -5.37
C PHE A 50 -12.91 -6.54 -4.07
N GLU A 51 -14.10 -7.14 -4.07
CA GLU A 51 -14.71 -7.72 -2.86
C GLU A 51 -13.87 -8.83 -2.21
N ASN A 52 -13.09 -9.57 -3.01
CA ASN A 52 -12.21 -10.63 -2.55
C ASN A 52 -10.98 -10.10 -1.80
N ILE A 53 -10.63 -8.82 -1.91
CA ILE A 53 -9.51 -8.22 -1.18
C ILE A 53 -9.95 -7.84 0.24
N LYS A 54 -9.26 -8.35 1.24
CA LYS A 54 -9.57 -8.17 2.67
C LYS A 54 -8.50 -7.38 3.40
N SER A 55 -7.27 -7.41 2.91
CA SER A 55 -6.18 -6.62 3.46
C SER A 55 -5.13 -6.28 2.39
N VAL A 56 -4.32 -5.27 2.67
CA VAL A 56 -3.26 -4.79 1.76
C VAL A 56 -1.93 -4.78 2.50
N LYS A 57 -0.88 -5.22 1.82
CA LYS A 57 0.52 -5.16 2.26
C LYS A 57 1.35 -4.50 1.17
N PHE A 58 2.25 -3.60 1.55
CA PHE A 58 3.24 -3.00 0.66
C PHE A 58 4.63 -3.58 0.93
N MET A 59 5.39 -3.78 -0.12
CA MET A 59 6.77 -4.26 -0.09
C MET A 59 7.63 -3.41 -1.03
N VAL A 60 8.92 -3.39 -0.76
CA VAL A 60 9.95 -2.83 -1.65
C VAL A 60 10.98 -3.92 -1.90
N GLU A 61 11.14 -4.32 -3.16
CA GLU A 61 12.01 -5.43 -3.57
C GLU A 61 11.85 -6.69 -2.69
N GLY A 62 10.59 -7.06 -2.42
CA GLY A 62 10.22 -8.24 -1.63
C GLY A 62 10.37 -8.08 -0.11
N ARG A 63 10.72 -6.89 0.39
CA ARG A 63 10.92 -6.60 1.82
C ARG A 63 9.87 -5.62 2.34
N ASP A 64 9.45 -5.79 3.60
CA ASP A 64 8.54 -4.87 4.30
C ASP A 64 9.20 -4.13 5.47
N ASN A 65 10.48 -4.41 5.74
CA ASN A 65 11.31 -3.77 6.76
C ASN A 65 12.80 -3.81 6.35
N GLY A 66 13.62 -3.15 7.16
CA GLY A 66 15.06 -3.00 6.91
C GLY A 66 15.35 -1.91 5.88
N SER A 67 16.52 -1.99 5.26
CA SER A 67 16.97 -0.98 4.30
C SER A 67 17.13 -1.55 2.89
N VAL A 68 16.76 -0.75 1.90
CA VAL A 68 17.00 -0.99 0.47
C VAL A 68 17.67 0.25 -0.09
N ALA A 69 18.81 0.07 -0.77
CA ALA A 69 19.62 1.15 -1.33
C ALA A 69 20.01 2.28 -0.33
N GLY A 70 20.08 1.97 0.96
CA GLY A 70 20.42 2.94 2.01
C GLY A 70 19.22 3.69 2.60
N ASN A 71 18.02 3.53 2.03
CA ASN A 71 16.78 4.07 2.56
C ASN A 71 16.13 3.04 3.49
N ASP A 72 15.61 3.47 4.66
CA ASP A 72 14.88 2.58 5.57
C ASP A 72 13.40 2.49 5.18
N ILE A 73 12.93 1.26 4.96
CA ILE A 73 11.56 0.98 4.51
C ILE A 73 10.55 1.37 5.59
N HIS A 74 10.86 1.08 6.85
CA HIS A 74 9.94 1.34 7.96
C HIS A 74 9.80 2.84 8.23
N GLU A 75 10.90 3.60 8.15
CA GLU A 75 10.89 5.06 8.24
C GLU A 75 10.06 5.70 7.11
N PHE A 76 10.26 5.25 5.87
CA PHE A 76 9.51 5.76 4.72
C PHE A 76 8.00 5.55 4.85
N TRP A 77 7.56 4.35 5.22
CA TRP A 77 6.14 4.10 5.46
C TRP A 77 5.63 4.76 6.74
N GLY A 78 6.50 4.90 7.75
CA GLY A 78 6.22 5.57 9.02
C GLY A 78 5.86 7.05 8.86
N ASP A 79 6.49 7.74 7.91
CA ASP A 79 6.17 9.13 7.57
C ASP A 79 4.67 9.33 7.30
N VAL A 80 4.02 8.34 6.69
CA VAL A 80 2.58 8.35 6.37
C VAL A 80 1.73 7.42 7.25
N SER A 81 2.27 6.98 8.39
CA SER A 81 1.59 6.09 9.35
C SER A 81 1.23 4.70 8.81
N LEU A 82 1.99 4.22 7.82
CA LEU A 82 1.85 2.90 7.19
C LEU A 82 2.85 1.87 7.77
N ILE A 83 3.00 1.82 9.09
CA ILE A 83 3.86 0.81 9.76
C ILE A 83 3.09 -0.45 10.18
N GLY A 84 1.78 -0.34 10.45
CA GLY A 84 0.94 -1.42 10.98
C GLY A 84 0.42 -2.41 9.94
N GLN A 85 1.16 -2.67 8.88
CA GLN A 85 0.74 -3.58 7.82
C GLN A 85 0.73 -5.06 8.24
N PRO A 86 -0.10 -5.90 7.60
CA PRO A 86 -1.08 -5.57 6.55
C PRO A 86 -2.32 -4.85 7.10
N TRP A 87 -2.84 -3.85 6.37
CA TRP A 87 -4.04 -3.12 6.77
C TRP A 87 -5.30 -3.83 6.31
N ALA A 88 -6.26 -3.99 7.21
CA ALA A 88 -7.59 -4.48 6.87
C ALA A 88 -8.33 -3.45 5.99
N ILE A 89 -9.03 -3.93 4.97
CA ILE A 89 -9.96 -3.12 4.19
C ILE A 89 -11.29 -3.08 4.93
N GLU A 90 -11.60 -1.92 5.51
CA GLU A 90 -12.93 -1.65 6.02
C GLU A 90 -13.87 -1.22 4.89
N ARG A 91 -15.02 -1.90 4.78
CA ARG A 91 -16.14 -1.49 3.94
C ARG A 91 -17.29 -1.10 4.86
N LYS A 92 -17.76 0.13 4.78
CA LYS A 92 -19.08 0.46 5.35
C LYS A 92 -20.10 -0.34 4.55
N GLN A 93 -20.80 -1.26 5.19
CA GLN A 93 -21.91 -1.97 4.53
C GLN A 93 -22.93 -0.92 4.08
N ALA A 94 -23.35 -0.98 2.82
CA ALA A 94 -24.51 -0.22 2.38
C ALA A 94 -25.70 -0.65 3.26
N PRO A 95 -26.55 0.26 3.73
CA PRO A 95 -27.73 -0.11 4.50
C PRO A 95 -28.55 -1.12 3.69
N VAL A 96 -28.77 -2.30 4.26
CA VAL A 96 -29.64 -3.32 3.65
C VAL A 96 -31.03 -2.72 3.58
N THR A 97 -31.44 -2.30 2.38
CA THR A 97 -32.84 -1.91 2.15
C THR A 97 -33.66 -3.18 2.20
N GLN A 98 -34.28 -3.45 3.35
CA GLN A 98 -35.29 -4.50 3.45
C GLN A 98 -36.41 -4.17 2.47
N SER A 99 -36.66 -5.10 1.54
CA SER A 99 -37.77 -5.05 0.56
C SER A 99 -39.03 -5.63 1.18
#